data_AF-A0A0G1SWP1-F1
#
_entry.id   AF-A0A0G1SWP1-F1
#
_cell.length_a   1.000
_cell.length_b   1.000
_cell.length_c   1.000
_cell.angle_alpha   90.00
_cell.angle_beta   90.00
_cell.angle_gamma   90.00
#
_symmetry.space_group_name_H-M   'P 1'
#
loop_
_entity.id
_entity.type
_entity.pdbx_description
1 polymer ?
#
loop_
_entity_poly.entity_id
_entity_poly.type
_entity_poly.pdbx_seq_one_letter_code
_entity_poly.pdbx_strand_id
1 'polypeptide(L)'
;MTSWIFRLTKLLKGNAPNLIRTVNIKGFSDPELAVIPDELEEELQDKFFILRINDVSHPKIELIEEKNYPPETVIGRFIRLMKERIGAAATEEEKRIAEEALRIGVAELEGKEVIE
;
A
#
# COMPACT_ATOMS: atom_id res chain seq x y z
N MET A 1 12.01 1.12 -13.72
CA MET A 1 11.17 0.58 -14.82
C MET A 1 11.07 -0.97 -14.84
N THR A 2 11.75 -1.71 -13.94
CA THR A 2 11.84 -3.20 -13.98
C THR A 2 10.98 -3.95 -12.95
N SER A 3 10.35 -3.28 -11.98
CA SER A 3 9.59 -3.94 -10.92
C SER A 3 8.17 -4.38 -11.35
N TRP A 4 7.55 -3.63 -12.26
CA TRP A 4 6.14 -3.82 -12.66
C TRP A 4 5.87 -5.05 -13.53
N ILE A 5 6.78 -5.36 -14.45
CA ILE A 5 6.65 -6.48 -15.41
C ILE A 5 6.54 -7.82 -14.68
N PHE A 6 7.26 -7.98 -13.56
CA PHE A 6 7.26 -9.23 -12.81
C PHE A 6 5.93 -9.48 -12.07
N ARG A 7 5.25 -8.43 -11.60
CA ARG A 7 3.94 -8.57 -10.93
C ARG A 7 2.81 -8.86 -11.92
N LEU A 8 2.83 -8.23 -13.10
CA LEU A 8 1.85 -8.45 -14.18
C LEU A 8 1.90 -9.87 -14.77
N THR A 9 3.09 -10.45 -14.94
CA THR A 9 3.23 -11.82 -15.47
C THR A 9 2.57 -12.87 -14.59
N LYS A 10 2.56 -12.68 -13.26
CA LYS A 10 1.85 -13.56 -12.32
C LYS A 10 0.33 -13.41 -12.42
N LEU A 11 -0.17 -12.19 -12.62
CA LEU A 11 -1.59 -11.91 -12.82
C LEU A 11 -2.12 -12.55 -14.11
N LEU A 12 -1.37 -12.41 -15.19
CA LEU A 12 -1.73 -12.89 -16.53
C LEU A 12 -1.55 -14.40 -16.71
N LYS A 13 -0.84 -15.08 -15.80
CA LYS A 13 -0.61 -16.52 -15.90
C LYS A 13 -1.93 -17.31 -15.82
N GLY A 14 -2.24 -17.99 -16.91
CA GLY A 14 -3.45 -18.81 -17.06
C GLY A 14 -4.74 -17.98 -17.17
N ASN A 15 -4.66 -16.78 -17.75
CA ASN A 15 -5.83 -15.98 -18.06
C ASN A 15 -6.70 -16.65 -19.15
N ALA A 16 -8.01 -16.43 -19.09
CA ALA A 16 -8.95 -16.89 -20.10
C ALA A 16 -10.20 -16.00 -20.08
N PRO A 17 -10.87 -15.77 -21.22
CA PRO A 17 -12.05 -14.91 -21.30
C PRO A 17 -13.25 -15.36 -20.46
N ASN A 18 -13.26 -16.61 -19.99
CA ASN A 18 -14.29 -17.20 -19.12
C ASN A 18 -13.83 -17.34 -17.66
N LEU A 19 -12.70 -16.76 -17.29
CA LEU A 19 -12.14 -16.86 -15.93
C LEU A 19 -12.64 -15.71 -15.05
N ILE A 20 -13.15 -16.06 -13.87
CA ILE A 20 -13.37 -15.12 -12.77
C ILE A 20 -12.14 -15.16 -11.86
N ARG A 21 -11.51 -14.01 -11.62
CA ARG A 21 -10.32 -13.91 -10.76
C ARG A 21 -10.43 -12.75 -9.78
N THR A 22 -10.11 -13.03 -8.53
CA THR A 22 -9.91 -12.01 -7.49
C THR A 22 -8.44 -11.97 -7.09
N VAL A 23 -7.87 -10.77 -7.07
CA VAL A 23 -6.48 -10.48 -6.73
C VAL A 23 -6.50 -9.66 -5.46
N ASN A 24 -5.80 -10.12 -4.43
CA ASN A 24 -5.58 -9.32 -3.23
C ASN A 24 -4.13 -8.84 -3.25
N ILE A 25 -3.93 -7.53 -3.39
CA ILE A 25 -2.60 -6.91 -3.28
C ILE A 25 -2.31 -6.73 -1.80
N LYS A 26 -1.18 -7.30 -1.34
CA LYS A 26 -0.72 -7.29 0.04
C LYS A 26 0.72 -6.78 0.10
N GLY A 27 1.14 -6.33 1.28
CA GLY A 27 2.49 -5.82 1.53
C GLY A 27 2.64 -4.33 1.20
N PHE A 28 3.87 -3.85 1.13
CA PHE A 28 4.18 -2.45 0.85
C PHE A 28 4.55 -2.25 -0.62
N SER A 29 4.08 -1.16 -1.20
CA SER A 29 4.57 -0.65 -2.47
C SER A 29 5.11 0.75 -2.27
N ASP A 30 6.21 1.03 -2.96
CA ASP A 30 6.67 2.40 -3.20
C ASP A 30 5.46 3.24 -3.67
N PRO A 31 5.17 4.39 -3.04
CA PRO A 31 4.06 5.26 -3.44
C PRO A 31 4.11 5.63 -4.93
N GLU A 32 5.31 5.80 -5.49
CA GLU A 32 5.50 6.09 -6.92
C GLU A 32 5.21 4.88 -7.81
N LEU A 33 5.19 3.69 -7.22
CA LEU A 33 4.88 2.43 -7.88
C LEU A 33 3.56 1.81 -7.36
N ALA A 34 2.71 2.60 -6.72
CA ALA A 34 1.44 2.12 -6.19
C ALA A 34 0.49 1.75 -7.34
N VAL A 35 -0.10 0.56 -7.25
CA VAL A 35 -1.11 0.10 -8.20
C VAL A 35 -2.41 0.82 -7.88
N ILE A 36 -3.04 1.45 -8.88
CA ILE A 36 -4.41 1.92 -8.77
C ILE A 36 -5.31 0.75 -9.21
N PRO A 37 -6.07 0.12 -8.28
CA PRO A 37 -6.82 -1.10 -8.59
C PRO A 37 -7.81 -0.90 -9.73
N ASP A 38 -8.52 0.23 -9.74
CA ASP A 38 -9.54 0.55 -10.73
C ASP A 38 -8.93 0.66 -12.14
N GLU A 39 -7.79 1.36 -12.27
CA GLU A 39 -7.07 1.48 -13.55
C GLU A 39 -6.57 0.11 -14.04
N LEU A 40 -6.02 -0.70 -13.14
CA LEU A 40 -5.50 -2.02 -13.49
C LEU A 40 -6.62 -3.01 -13.84
N GLU A 41 -7.80 -2.89 -13.23
CA GLU A 41 -8.99 -3.64 -13.62
C GLU A 41 -9.44 -3.25 -15.04
N GLU A 42 -9.50 -1.95 -15.34
CA GLU A 42 -9.89 -1.45 -16.65
C GLU A 42 -8.92 -1.90 -17.76
N GLU A 43 -7.61 -1.81 -17.51
CA GLU A 43 -6.57 -2.25 -18.45
C GLU A 43 -6.62 -3.75 -18.77
N LEU A 44 -7.06 -4.57 -17.81
CA LEU A 44 -7.01 -6.04 -17.91
C LEU A 44 -8.38 -6.70 -18.10
N GLN A 45 -9.46 -5.91 -18.20
CA GLN A 45 -10.82 -6.43 -18.28
C GLN A 45 -11.04 -7.38 -19.46
N ASP A 46 -10.35 -7.17 -20.59
CA ASP A 46 -10.49 -7.98 -21.81
C ASP A 46 -9.83 -9.37 -21.68
N LYS A 47 -9.04 -9.59 -20.62
CA LYS A 47 -8.32 -10.85 -20.36
C LYS A 47 -9.08 -11.82 -19.45
N PHE A 48 -10.13 -11.37 -18.79
CA PHE A 48 -10.90 -12.13 -17.80
C PHE A 48 -12.40 -11.95 -18.05
N PHE A 49 -13.21 -12.89 -17.57
CA PHE A 49 -14.67 -12.69 -17.54
C PHE A 49 -15.04 -11.66 -16.46
N ILE A 50 -14.40 -11.79 -15.30
CA ILE A 50 -14.47 -10.84 -14.19
C ILE A 50 -13.08 -10.80 -13.56
N LEU A 51 -12.51 -9.61 -13.46
CA LEU A 51 -11.34 -9.34 -12.64
C LEU A 51 -11.76 -8.43 -11.48
N ARG A 52 -11.34 -8.78 -10.26
CA ARG A 52 -11.43 -7.88 -9.11
C ARG A 52 -10.08 -7.77 -8.45
N ILE A 53 -9.65 -6.57 -8.14
CA ILE A 53 -8.38 -6.23 -7.52
C ILE A 53 -8.70 -5.51 -6.22
N ASN A 54 -8.53 -6.20 -5.10
CA ASN A 54 -8.62 -5.58 -3.80
C ASN A 54 -7.22 -5.20 -3.36
N ASP A 55 -6.98 -3.90 -3.21
CA ASP A 55 -5.79 -3.42 -2.52
C ASP A 55 -6.02 -3.47 -1.01
N VAL A 56 -5.35 -4.44 -0.37
CA VAL A 56 -5.32 -4.60 1.08
C VAL A 56 -3.91 -4.32 1.62
N SER A 57 -3.09 -3.57 0.86
CA SER A 57 -1.85 -3.00 1.38
C SER A 57 -2.16 -2.08 2.55
N HIS A 58 -1.45 -2.30 3.66
CA HIS A 58 -1.71 -1.64 4.94
C HIS A 58 -1.02 -0.25 5.00
N PRO A 59 -1.49 0.60 5.93
CA PRO A 59 -2.41 1.70 5.65
C PRO A 59 -1.84 2.78 4.73
N LYS A 60 -2.70 3.33 3.87
CA LYS A 60 -2.45 4.61 3.19
C LYS A 60 -2.26 5.70 4.24
N ILE A 61 -1.24 6.55 4.08
CA ILE A 61 -0.84 7.51 5.11
C ILE A 61 -1.97 8.49 5.47
N GLU A 62 -2.83 8.80 4.50
CA GLU A 62 -4.01 9.66 4.63
C GLU A 62 -5.07 9.07 5.56
N LEU A 63 -5.07 7.75 5.77
CA LEU A 63 -5.99 7.05 6.67
C LEU A 63 -5.45 6.94 8.11
N ILE A 64 -4.19 7.34 8.34
CA ILE A 64 -3.55 7.34 9.66
C ILE A 64 -3.87 8.66 10.38
N GLU A 65 -5.10 8.73 10.91
CA GLU A 65 -5.53 9.87 11.71
C GLU A 65 -5.16 9.70 13.19
N GLU A 66 -4.51 10.71 13.79
CA GLU A 66 -4.09 10.67 15.21
C GLU A 66 -5.25 10.40 16.16
N LYS A 67 -6.45 10.90 15.84
CA LYS A 67 -7.66 10.72 16.66
C LYS A 67 -8.06 9.24 16.85
N ASN A 68 -7.63 8.36 15.94
CA ASN A 68 -7.93 6.94 16.00
C ASN A 68 -6.98 6.17 16.92
N TYR A 69 -5.90 6.80 17.38
CA TYR A 69 -4.85 6.17 18.17
C TYR A 69 -4.62 6.97 19.47
N PRO A 70 -5.01 6.44 20.64
CA PRO A 70 -4.87 7.17 21.89
C PRO A 70 -3.40 7.56 22.17
N PRO A 71 -3.10 8.82 22.51
CA PRO A 71 -1.73 9.33 22.62
C PRO A 71 -0.90 8.71 23.75
N GLU A 72 -1.54 8.03 24.70
CA GLU A 72 -0.90 7.27 25.77
C GLU A 72 -0.32 5.93 25.28
N THR A 73 -0.78 5.41 24.14
CA THR A 73 -0.34 4.13 23.57
C THR A 73 0.99 4.28 22.81
N VAL A 74 1.71 3.16 22.66
CA VAL A 74 2.95 3.13 21.86
C VAL A 74 2.70 3.59 20.42
N ILE A 75 1.63 3.09 19.80
CA ILE A 75 1.24 3.45 18.43
C ILE A 75 0.83 4.91 18.31
N GLY A 76 0.07 5.46 19.26
CA GLY A 76 -0.30 6.88 19.26
C GLY A 76 0.91 7.80 19.38
N ARG A 77 1.87 7.46 20.26
CA ARG A 77 3.12 8.22 20.39
C ARG A 77 3.98 8.12 19.13
N PHE A 78 4.07 6.94 18.52
CA PHE A 78 4.80 6.74 17.27
C PHE A 78 4.25 7.61 16.14
N ILE A 79 2.93 7.59 15.93
CA ILE A 79 2.28 8.40 14.89
C ILE A 79 2.57 9.88 15.08
N ARG A 80 2.44 10.39 16.30
CA ARG A 80 2.75 11.79 16.62
C ARG A 80 4.20 12.15 16.26
N LEU A 81 5.17 11.37 16.74
CA LEU A 81 6.59 11.63 16.48
C LEU A 81 6.92 11.60 14.98
N MET A 82 6.30 10.68 14.24
CA MET A 82 6.49 10.59 12.80
C MET A 82 5.87 11.77 12.06
N LYS A 83 4.68 12.25 12.45
CA LYS A 83 4.07 13.45 11.86
C LYS A 83 4.88 14.71 12.13
N GLU A 84 5.41 14.85 13.35
CA GLU A 84 6.36 15.92 13.68
C GLU A 84 7.62 15.84 12.77
N ARG A 85 8.13 14.62 12.52
CA ARG A 85 9.27 14.39 11.62
C ARG A 85 8.97 14.70 10.16
N ILE A 86 7.79 14.33 9.65
CA ILE A 86 7.33 14.64 8.29
C ILE A 86 7.23 16.16 8.12
N GLY A 87 6.64 16.86 9.10
CA GLY A 87 6.52 18.33 9.06
C GLY A 87 7.85 19.08 9.18
N ALA A 88 8.87 18.45 9.76
CA ALA A 88 10.22 19.01 9.91
C ALA A 88 11.19 18.62 8.79
N ALA A 89 10.76 17.82 7.80
CA ALA A 89 11.61 17.37 6.70
C ALA A 89 12.07 18.57 5.84
N ALA A 90 13.37 18.62 5.51
CA ALA A 90 13.96 19.71 4.74
C ALA A 90 13.92 19.44 3.23
N THR A 91 13.75 18.18 2.83
CA THR A 91 13.70 17.74 1.43
C THR A 91 12.51 16.81 1.20
N GLU A 92 12.04 16.75 -0.06
CA GLU A 92 10.95 15.82 -0.42
C GLU A 92 11.35 14.35 -0.23
N GLU A 93 12.64 14.01 -0.40
CA GLU A 93 13.13 12.65 -0.15
C GLU A 93 13.08 12.28 1.34
N GLU A 94 13.50 13.18 2.24
CA GLU A 94 13.38 12.96 3.68
C GLU A 94 11.92 12.82 4.11
N LYS A 95 11.04 13.63 3.51
CA LYS A 95 9.61 13.57 3.75
C LYS A 95 9.05 12.22 3.30
N ARG A 96 9.37 11.78 2.08
CA ARG A 96 8.97 10.46 1.53
C ARG A 96 9.45 9.30 2.41
N ILE A 97 10.68 9.35 2.91
CA ILE A 97 11.23 8.34 3.84
C ILE A 97 10.46 8.35 5.17
N ALA A 98 10.16 9.52 5.72
CA ALA A 98 9.42 9.64 6.98
C ALA A 98 7.96 9.18 6.83
N GLU A 99 7.31 9.50 5.70
CA GLU A 99 5.99 9.01 5.36
C GLU A 99 5.99 7.48 5.24
N GLU A 100 7.01 6.89 4.61
CA GLU A 100 7.12 5.44 4.49
C GLU A 100 7.33 4.75 5.83
N ALA A 101 8.22 5.29 6.66
CA ALA A 101 8.45 4.79 8.00
C ALA A 101 7.18 4.84 8.87
N LEU A 102 6.34 5.87 8.70
CA LEU A 102 5.05 5.96 9.38
C LEU A 102 4.12 4.82 8.97
N ARG A 103 3.99 4.54 7.67
CA ARG A 103 3.12 3.46 7.17
C ARG A 103 3.56 2.10 7.71
N ILE A 104 4.86 1.79 7.59
CA ILE A 104 5.44 0.51 8.04
C ILE A 104 5.27 0.35 9.55
N GLY A 105 5.64 1.37 10.32
CA GLY A 105 5.59 1.30 11.78
C GLY A 105 4.16 1.16 12.31
N VAL A 106 3.17 1.79 11.68
CA VAL A 106 1.76 1.60 12.07
C VAL A 106 1.29 0.17 11.78
N ALA A 107 1.59 -0.38 10.60
CA ALA A 107 1.20 -1.75 10.28
C ALA A 107 1.79 -2.78 11.27
N GLU A 108 3.08 -2.66 11.56
CA GLU A 108 3.76 -3.50 12.55
C GLU A 108 3.11 -3.40 13.94
N LEU A 109 2.84 -2.17 14.40
CA LEU A 109 2.25 -1.92 15.72
C LEU A 109 0.78 -2.32 15.82
N GLU A 110 0.06 -2.39 14.70
CA GLU A 110 -1.30 -2.95 14.62
C GLU A 110 -1.30 -4.49 14.58
N GLY A 111 -0.13 -5.14 14.54
CA GLY A 111 -0.01 -6.59 14.43
C GLY A 111 -0.38 -7.13 13.04
N LYS A 112 -0.34 -6.27 12.02
CA LYS A 112 -0.50 -6.66 10.62
C LYS A 112 0.89 -7.06 10.11
N GLU A 113 1.10 -8.34 9.81
CA GLU A 113 2.38 -8.84 9.29
C GLU A 113 2.92 -7.94 8.16
N VAL A 114 4.05 -7.27 8.39
CA VAL A 114 4.81 -6.64 7.31
C VAL A 114 5.67 -7.71 6.68
N ILE A 115 5.29 -8.09 5.46
CA ILE A 115 6.07 -9.02 4.64
C ILE A 115 7.17 -8.20 3.96
N GLU A 116 8.42 -8.40 4.38
CA GLU A 116 9.65 -7.96 3.66
C GLU A 116 9.77 -8.63 2.27
#